data_AF-A0AA95MPI1-F1
#
_entry.id   AF-A0AA95MPI1-F1
#
_cell.length_a   1.000
_cell.length_b   1.000
_cell.length_c   1.000
_cell.angle_alpha   90.00
_cell.angle_beta   90.00
_cell.angle_gamma   90.00
#
_symmetry.space_group_name_H-M   'P 1'
#
loop_
_entity.id
_entity.type
_entity.pdbx_description
1 polymer ?
#
loop_
_entity_poly.entity_id
_entity_poly.type
_entity_poly.pdbx_seq_one_letter_code
_entity_poly.pdbx_strand_id
1 'polypeptide(L)'
;MMLSINMESLRKIPKIVIALCVVLTISPGFLARLDMFYIDDMVWFLLLFPCFIFSYYLGFAGGLFAAMTVNIYHLFWLLYEKYLQMAELVNQELSLHFGVAIVTFLCSIGVGLLSEKLTEKQLQLQSLNRKLQKIALYDSLTGLPNRHYFMEKLSASLQGEQSVSLMFIDLDGFKQVNDTYGHEEGDHVLKEVANRLKRFRNDVTFVSRLGGDEFIVMLLETDKEEATEIAADILRELQLEVNDLLISASIGIAFAKHGDTPSSLLKSADTAMYKVKSSGKNAVGGGSHD
;
A
#
# COMPACT_ATOMS: atom_id res chain seq x y z
N MET A 1 -9.58 -19.70 25.65
CA MET A 1 -9.88 -19.04 24.36
C MET A 1 -8.67 -19.27 23.47
N MET A 2 -8.88 -19.95 22.35
CA MET A 2 -8.00 -20.96 21.77
C MET A 2 -6.58 -20.52 21.36
N LEU A 3 -5.58 -21.26 21.84
CA LEU A 3 -4.24 -21.44 21.26
C LEU A 3 -4.32 -22.20 19.91
N SER A 4 -5.18 -21.78 18.98
CA SER A 4 -5.23 -22.40 17.65
C SER A 4 -4.23 -21.71 16.74
N ILE A 5 -3.08 -22.33 16.53
CA ILE A 5 -2.19 -21.95 15.43
C ILE A 5 -2.93 -22.28 14.14
N ASN A 6 -3.38 -21.25 13.43
CA ASN A 6 -4.03 -21.42 12.12
C ASN A 6 -3.03 -22.06 11.15
N MET A 7 -3.41 -23.16 10.48
CA MET A 7 -2.61 -23.84 9.46
C MET A 7 -2.14 -22.90 8.34
N GLU A 8 -2.90 -21.84 8.07
CA GLU A 8 -2.54 -20.82 7.09
C GLU A 8 -1.35 -19.96 7.53
N SER A 9 -1.15 -19.80 8.85
CA SER A 9 0.00 -19.06 9.40
C SER A 9 1.32 -19.82 9.27
N LEU A 10 1.29 -21.16 9.23
CA LEU A 10 2.49 -21.98 8.99
C LEU A 10 3.07 -21.75 7.60
N ARG A 11 2.27 -21.30 6.62
CA ARG A 11 2.77 -20.93 5.27
C ARG A 11 3.71 -19.73 5.29
N LYS A 12 3.72 -18.94 6.38
CA LYS A 12 4.66 -17.81 6.55
C LYS A 12 6.11 -18.26 6.77
N ILE A 13 6.31 -19.48 7.25
CA ILE A 13 7.66 -20.02 7.51
C ILE A 13 8.15 -20.74 6.24
N PRO A 14 9.34 -20.40 5.72
CA PRO A 14 9.92 -21.12 4.59
C PRO A 14 10.10 -22.62 4.91
N LYS A 15 9.75 -23.51 3.96
CA LYS A 15 9.82 -24.97 4.19
C LYS A 15 11.21 -25.46 4.62
N ILE A 16 12.27 -24.85 4.09
CA ILE A 16 13.65 -25.17 4.47
C ILE A 16 13.95 -24.83 5.94
N VAL A 17 13.34 -23.74 6.45
CA VAL A 17 13.47 -23.31 7.85
C VAL A 17 12.73 -24.29 8.76
N ILE A 18 11.54 -24.75 8.37
CA ILE A 18 10.81 -25.79 9.12
C ILE A 18 11.64 -27.08 9.19
N ALA A 19 12.20 -27.53 8.07
CA ALA A 19 13.06 -28.72 8.04
C ALA A 19 14.29 -28.56 8.95
N LEU A 20 14.92 -27.37 8.93
CA LEU A 20 16.04 -27.06 9.82
C LEU A 20 15.62 -27.10 11.30
N CYS A 21 14.45 -26.56 11.67
CA CYS A 21 13.93 -26.64 13.04
C CYS A 21 13.76 -28.09 13.50
N VAL A 22 13.27 -28.98 12.63
CA VAL A 22 13.13 -30.41 12.94
C VAL A 22 14.50 -31.04 13.19
N VAL A 23 15.48 -30.78 12.32
CA VAL A 23 16.86 -31.27 12.47
C VAL A 23 17.47 -30.78 13.79
N LEU A 24 17.35 -29.49 14.09
CA LEU A 24 17.88 -28.89 15.32
C LEU A 24 17.18 -29.36 16.60
N THR A 25 15.93 -29.83 16.47
CA THR A 25 15.20 -30.42 17.61
C THR A 25 15.71 -31.83 17.91
N ILE A 26 16.01 -32.62 16.87
CA ILE A 26 16.41 -34.03 17.01
C ILE A 26 17.93 -34.17 17.25
N SER A 27 18.74 -33.27 16.69
CA SER A 27 20.20 -33.35 16.70
C SER A 27 20.85 -33.45 18.09
N PRO A 28 20.33 -32.82 19.16
CA PRO A 28 20.97 -32.93 20.48
C PRO A 28 21.06 -34.37 20.99
N GLY A 29 19.98 -35.15 20.87
CA GLY A 29 19.99 -36.55 21.29
C GLY A 29 20.91 -37.42 20.43
N PHE A 30 20.97 -37.16 19.13
CA PHE A 30 21.89 -37.89 18.25
C PHE A 30 23.37 -37.56 18.57
N LEU A 31 23.69 -36.28 18.76
CA LEU A 31 25.04 -35.81 19.07
C LEU A 31 25.52 -36.33 20.44
N ALA A 32 24.63 -36.36 21.44
CA ALA A 32 24.93 -36.89 22.77
C ALA A 32 25.39 -38.38 22.75
N ARG A 33 24.95 -39.17 21.75
CA ARG A 33 25.36 -40.59 21.63
C ARG A 33 26.69 -40.82 20.95
N LEU A 34 27.21 -39.84 20.20
CA LEU A 34 28.33 -40.09 19.29
C LEU A 34 29.70 -40.11 19.99
N ASP A 35 29.82 -39.72 21.27
CA ASP A 35 31.09 -39.55 22.03
C ASP A 35 32.19 -38.74 21.29
N MET A 36 31.91 -38.26 20.07
CA MET A 36 32.88 -37.68 19.13
C MET A 36 33.13 -36.20 19.35
N PHE A 37 32.50 -35.60 20.35
CA PHE A 37 32.87 -34.29 20.81
C PHE A 37 32.63 -34.22 22.32
N TYR A 38 33.55 -33.57 23.04
CA TYR A 38 33.29 -32.93 24.33
C TYR A 38 32.26 -31.79 24.15
N ILE A 39 31.08 -32.05 23.56
CA ILE A 39 30.03 -31.03 23.61
C ILE A 39 29.33 -31.21 24.95
N ASP A 40 29.73 -30.32 25.84
CA ASP A 40 29.11 -29.97 27.12
C ASP A 40 27.58 -29.86 27.03
N ASP A 41 26.92 -29.66 28.18
CA ASP A 41 25.48 -29.36 28.33
C ASP A 41 24.93 -28.25 27.39
N MET A 42 25.81 -27.55 26.69
CA MET A 42 25.52 -26.55 25.67
C MET A 42 24.80 -27.03 24.41
N VAL A 43 24.81 -28.33 24.05
CA VAL A 43 24.07 -28.81 22.85
C VAL A 43 22.57 -28.47 22.95
N TRP A 44 22.03 -28.49 24.16
CA TRP A 44 20.61 -28.26 24.41
C TRP A 44 20.14 -26.83 24.10
N PHE A 45 21.05 -25.85 23.98
CA PHE A 45 20.71 -24.51 23.50
C PHE A 45 20.23 -24.51 22.04
N LEU A 46 20.50 -25.56 21.25
CA LEU A 46 19.94 -25.69 19.90
C LEU A 46 18.40 -25.72 19.90
N LEU A 47 17.77 -26.12 21.01
CA LEU A 47 16.30 -26.11 21.18
C LEU A 47 15.72 -24.69 21.20
N LEU A 48 16.54 -23.65 21.40
CA LEU A 48 16.09 -22.26 21.32
C LEU A 48 15.77 -21.82 19.89
N PHE A 49 16.42 -22.39 18.87
CA PHE A 49 16.21 -21.97 17.48
C PHE A 49 14.77 -22.22 17.00
N PRO A 50 14.18 -23.42 17.16
CA PRO A 50 12.77 -23.65 16.86
C PRO A 50 11.85 -22.69 17.63
N CYS A 51 12.14 -22.45 18.91
CA CYS A 51 11.38 -21.53 19.75
C CYS A 51 11.39 -20.10 19.19
N PHE A 52 12.56 -19.56 18.85
CA PHE A 52 12.69 -18.23 18.26
C PHE A 52 12.00 -18.11 16.91
N ILE A 53 12.18 -19.09 16.03
CA ILE A 53 11.61 -19.06 14.68
C ILE A 53 10.09 -19.07 14.76
N PHE A 54 9.50 -19.99 15.53
CA PHE A 54 8.05 -20.05 15.67
C PHE A 54 7.49 -18.83 16.40
N SER A 55 8.19 -18.30 17.41
CA SER A 55 7.81 -17.06 18.09
C SER A 55 7.80 -15.86 17.15
N TYR A 56 8.82 -15.76 16.29
CA TYR A 56 8.95 -14.68 15.33
C TYR A 56 7.85 -14.74 14.27
N TYR A 57 7.59 -15.89 13.66
CA TYR A 57 6.63 -16.00 12.55
C TYR A 57 5.16 -16.12 12.97
N LEU A 58 4.90 -16.70 14.14
CA LEU A 58 3.55 -17.07 14.59
C LEU A 58 3.17 -16.39 15.92
N GLY A 59 3.99 -15.45 16.40
CA GLY A 59 3.75 -14.71 17.62
C GLY A 59 3.85 -15.56 18.88
N PHE A 60 3.21 -15.09 19.94
CA PHE A 60 3.27 -15.71 21.27
C PHE A 60 2.78 -17.17 21.26
N ALA A 61 1.67 -17.43 20.58
CA ALA A 61 1.07 -18.77 20.52
C ALA A 61 1.98 -19.80 19.84
N GLY A 62 2.63 -19.43 18.74
CA GLY A 62 3.57 -20.33 18.06
C GLY A 62 4.86 -20.56 18.86
N GLY A 63 5.37 -19.52 19.51
CA GLY A 63 6.50 -19.64 20.42
C GLY A 63 6.24 -20.63 21.55
N LEU A 64 5.07 -20.53 22.20
CA LEU A 64 4.66 -21.47 23.25
C LEU A 64 4.55 -22.90 22.73
N PHE A 65 3.95 -23.10 21.55
CA PHE A 65 3.82 -24.41 20.95
C PHE A 65 5.19 -25.05 20.64
N ALA A 66 6.12 -24.27 20.09
CA ALA A 66 7.47 -24.74 19.84
C ALA A 66 8.19 -25.09 21.15
N ALA A 67 8.11 -24.22 22.16
CA ALA A 67 8.68 -24.48 23.49
C ALA A 67 8.11 -25.76 24.13
N MET A 68 6.79 -25.97 24.07
CA MET A 68 6.18 -27.21 24.57
C MET A 68 6.69 -28.43 23.80
N THR A 69 6.76 -28.35 22.46
CA THR A 69 7.18 -29.46 21.61
C THR A 69 8.64 -29.86 21.87
N VAL A 70 9.56 -28.88 21.93
CA VAL A 70 10.98 -29.18 22.17
C VAL A 70 11.22 -29.71 23.58
N ASN A 71 10.49 -29.22 24.59
CA ASN A 71 10.63 -29.72 25.97
C ASN A 71 10.04 -31.11 26.15
N ILE A 72 8.89 -31.41 25.55
CA ILE A 72 8.32 -32.77 25.56
C ILE A 72 9.30 -33.76 24.91
N TYR A 73 9.88 -33.38 23.76
CA TYR A 73 10.88 -34.21 23.09
C TYR A 73 12.12 -34.43 23.97
N HIS A 74 12.67 -33.37 24.56
CA HIS A 74 13.84 -33.46 25.42
C HIS A 74 13.59 -34.35 26.66
N LEU A 75 12.44 -34.20 27.32
CA LEU A 75 12.07 -35.04 28.47
C LEU A 75 11.90 -36.50 28.06
N PHE A 76 11.23 -36.76 26.94
CA PHE A 76 11.05 -38.11 26.41
C PHE A 76 12.38 -38.78 26.08
N TRP A 77 13.29 -38.03 25.45
CA TRP A 77 14.64 -38.50 25.16
C TRP A 77 15.38 -38.90 26.44
N LEU A 78 15.40 -38.02 27.44
CA LEU A 78 16.07 -38.26 28.71
C LEU A 78 15.56 -39.53 29.41
N LEU A 79 14.24 -39.72 29.45
CA LEU A 79 13.62 -40.92 30.03
C LEU A 79 13.95 -42.19 29.23
N TYR A 80 13.93 -42.11 27.90
CA TYR A 80 14.24 -43.23 27.02
C TYR A 80 15.69 -43.70 27.17
N GLU A 81 16.62 -42.76 27.30
CA GLU A 81 18.04 -43.07 27.48
C GLU A 81 18.31 -43.77 28.81
N LYS A 82 17.73 -43.27 29.92
CA LYS A 82 17.88 -43.93 31.24
C LYS A 82 17.23 -45.31 31.27
N TYR A 83 16.10 -45.50 30.59
CA TYR A 83 15.47 -46.81 30.42
C TYR A 83 16.40 -47.80 29.70
N LEU A 84 17.05 -47.40 28.60
CA LEU A 84 17.99 -48.25 27.86
C LEU A 84 19.23 -48.62 28.69
N GLN A 85 19.74 -47.68 29.50
CA GLN A 85 20.92 -47.90 30.34
C GLN A 85 20.61 -48.67 31.64
N MET A 86 19.33 -48.96 31.91
CA MET A 86 18.88 -49.51 33.21
C MET A 86 19.40 -48.67 34.38
N ALA A 87 19.44 -47.34 34.21
CA ALA A 87 19.98 -46.39 35.16
C ALA A 87 18.86 -45.55 35.80
N GLU A 88 19.08 -45.10 37.04
CA GLU A 88 18.17 -44.17 37.70
C GLU A 88 18.34 -42.73 37.17
N LEU A 89 17.24 -41.97 37.20
CA LEU A 89 17.26 -40.56 36.85
C LEU A 89 17.90 -39.74 37.99
N VAL A 90 19.03 -39.10 37.72
CA VAL A 90 19.76 -38.29 38.71
C VAL A 90 19.19 -36.86 38.74
N ASN A 91 19.11 -36.25 39.93
CA ASN A 91 18.56 -34.91 40.13
C ASN A 91 19.22 -33.82 39.27
N GLN A 92 20.51 -33.95 38.95
CA GLN A 92 21.25 -32.98 38.13
C GLN A 92 20.70 -32.89 36.70
N GLU A 93 20.38 -34.04 36.09
CA GLU A 93 19.82 -34.14 34.72
C GLU A 93 18.43 -33.51 34.65
N LEU A 94 17.60 -33.82 35.66
CA LEU A 94 16.27 -33.26 35.78
C LEU A 94 16.31 -31.75 36.00
N SER A 95 17.25 -31.26 36.82
CA SER A 95 17.49 -29.83 37.03
C SER A 95 17.91 -29.13 35.73
N LEU A 96 18.77 -29.75 34.92
CA LEU A 96 19.17 -29.22 33.61
C LEU A 96 17.97 -29.13 32.66
N HIS A 97 17.13 -30.17 32.61
CA HIS A 97 15.90 -30.16 31.82
C HIS A 97 14.98 -28.98 32.20
N PHE A 98 14.71 -28.80 33.50
CA PHE A 98 13.91 -27.66 33.96
C PHE A 98 14.56 -26.31 33.64
N GLY A 99 15.88 -26.21 33.74
CA GLY A 99 16.62 -25.01 33.33
C GLY A 99 16.40 -24.66 31.85
N VAL A 100 16.59 -25.64 30.95
CA VAL A 100 16.34 -25.48 29.51
C VAL A 100 14.87 -25.15 29.23
N ALA A 101 13.93 -25.78 29.93
CA ALA A 101 12.51 -25.50 29.80
C ALA A 101 12.19 -24.04 30.17
N ILE A 102 12.70 -23.55 31.30
CA ILE A 102 12.49 -22.16 31.71
C ILE A 102 13.04 -21.20 30.65
N VAL A 103 14.27 -21.41 30.17
CA VAL A 103 14.88 -20.53 29.16
C VAL A 103 14.10 -20.55 27.85
N THR A 104 13.72 -21.72 27.35
CA THR A 104 12.94 -21.85 26.10
C THR A 104 11.58 -21.17 26.22
N PHE A 105 10.85 -21.33 27.33
CA PHE A 105 9.59 -20.62 27.55
C PHE A 105 9.78 -19.10 27.66
N LEU A 106 10.74 -18.62 28.45
CA LEU A 106 10.99 -17.18 28.61
C LEU A 106 11.38 -16.52 27.28
N CYS A 107 12.25 -17.17 26.51
CA CYS A 107 12.64 -16.73 25.17
C CYS A 107 11.44 -16.68 24.21
N SER A 108 10.60 -17.73 24.22
CA SER A 108 9.40 -17.77 23.38
C SER A 108 8.39 -16.67 23.72
N ILE A 109 8.18 -16.41 25.01
CA ILE A 109 7.29 -15.35 25.48
C ILE A 109 7.84 -13.98 25.04
N GLY A 110 9.12 -13.71 25.34
CA GLY A 110 9.76 -12.42 25.03
C GLY A 110 9.76 -12.11 23.54
N VAL A 111 10.19 -13.08 22.72
CA VAL A 111 10.23 -12.90 21.25
C VAL A 111 8.84 -12.89 20.64
N GLY A 112 7.90 -13.69 21.15
CA GLY A 112 6.52 -13.72 20.66
C GLY A 112 5.81 -12.39 20.87
N LEU A 113 5.89 -11.82 22.08
CA LEU A 113 5.33 -10.50 22.39
C LEU A 113 5.98 -9.38 21.57
N LEU A 114 7.31 -9.45 21.39
CA LEU A 114 8.03 -8.50 20.56
C LEU A 114 7.58 -8.58 19.09
N SER A 115 7.44 -9.78 18.54
CA SER A 115 7.00 -10.00 17.16
C SER A 115 5.59 -9.45 16.91
N GLU A 116 4.66 -9.72 17.84
CA GLU A 116 3.29 -9.18 17.76
C GLU A 116 3.30 -7.64 17.79
N LYS A 117 4.08 -7.05 18.70
CA LYS A 117 4.18 -5.59 18.80
C LYS A 117 4.83 -4.95 17.56
N LEU A 118 5.84 -5.60 16.98
CA LEU A 118 6.47 -5.16 15.73
C LEU A 118 5.48 -5.20 14.57
N THR A 119 4.71 -6.28 14.46
CA THR A 119 3.69 -6.45 13.41
C THR A 119 2.61 -5.37 13.53
N GLU A 120 2.13 -5.09 14.74
CA GLU A 120 1.17 -4.02 15.00
C GLU A 120 1.71 -2.66 14.56
N LYS A 121 2.94 -2.31 14.96
CA LYS A 121 3.59 -1.05 14.56
C LYS A 121 3.79 -0.96 13.06
N GLN A 122 4.16 -2.06 12.39
CA GLN A 122 4.35 -2.09 10.95
C GLN A 122 3.04 -1.81 10.21
N LEU A 123 1.92 -2.41 10.65
CA LEU A 123 0.60 -2.13 10.09
C LEU A 123 0.17 -0.67 10.33
N GLN A 124 0.45 -0.13 11.52
CA GLN A 124 0.18 1.28 11.82
C GLN A 124 0.96 2.21 10.88
N LEU A 125 2.28 1.99 10.72
CA LEU A 125 3.12 2.77 9.81
C LEU A 125 2.65 2.69 8.36
N GLN A 126 2.30 1.49 7.87
CA GLN A 126 1.75 1.32 6.53
C GLN A 126 0.43 2.08 6.35
N SER A 127 -0.46 2.03 7.34
CA SER A 127 -1.74 2.75 7.28
C SER A 127 -1.53 4.28 7.27
N LEU A 128 -0.58 4.78 8.06
CA LEU A 128 -0.25 6.20 8.13
C LEU A 128 0.39 6.68 6.83
N ASN A 129 1.34 5.92 6.27
CA ASN A 129 1.95 6.22 4.98
C ASN A 129 0.90 6.28 3.86
N ARG A 130 -0.06 5.33 3.82
CA ARG A 130 -1.16 5.38 2.84
C ARG A 130 -2.02 6.63 3.00
N LYS A 131 -2.32 7.04 4.24
CA LYS A 131 -3.07 8.28 4.50
C LYS A 131 -2.29 9.52 4.06
N LEU A 132 -0.99 9.59 4.38
CA LEU A 132 -0.12 10.69 3.96
C LEU A 132 -0.02 10.78 2.44
N GLN A 133 0.16 9.65 1.75
CA GLN A 133 0.16 9.60 0.29
C GLN A 133 -1.16 10.10 -0.30
N LYS A 134 -2.30 9.69 0.27
CA LYS A 134 -3.61 10.19 -0.19
C LYS A 134 -3.72 11.71 -0.05
N ILE A 135 -3.31 12.27 1.08
CA ILE A 135 -3.36 13.72 1.32
C ILE A 135 -2.38 14.46 0.40
N ALA A 136 -1.20 13.89 0.16
CA ALA A 136 -0.18 14.52 -0.68
C ALA A 136 -0.52 14.51 -2.17
N LEU A 137 -1.27 13.50 -2.66
CA LEU A 137 -1.48 13.28 -4.09
C LEU A 137 -2.92 13.55 -4.57
N TYR A 138 -3.89 13.67 -3.68
CA TYR A 138 -5.30 13.82 -4.04
C TYR A 138 -5.91 15.06 -3.40
N ASP A 139 -6.83 15.70 -4.14
CA ASP A 139 -7.68 16.78 -3.66
C ASP A 139 -8.67 16.26 -2.63
N SER A 140 -8.73 16.91 -1.46
CA SER A 140 -9.52 16.44 -0.32
C SER A 140 -11.03 16.53 -0.54
N LEU A 141 -11.49 17.46 -1.40
CA LEU A 141 -12.90 17.67 -1.67
C LEU A 141 -13.45 16.70 -2.70
N THR A 142 -12.75 16.53 -3.82
CA THR A 142 -13.23 15.78 -4.99
C THR A 142 -12.69 14.34 -5.05
N GLY A 143 -11.59 14.06 -4.34
CA GLY A 143 -10.85 12.80 -4.43
C GLY A 143 -10.15 12.57 -5.77
N LEU A 144 -10.10 13.58 -6.65
CA LEU A 144 -9.27 13.53 -7.84
C LEU A 144 -7.79 13.72 -7.48
N PRO A 145 -6.84 13.23 -8.28
CA PRO A 145 -5.46 13.68 -8.23
C PRO A 145 -5.37 15.20 -8.12
N ASN A 146 -4.49 15.70 -7.25
CA ASN A 146 -4.24 17.14 -7.13
C ASN A 146 -3.22 17.62 -8.15
N ARG A 147 -3.00 18.94 -8.19
CA ARG A 147 -2.00 19.59 -9.04
C ARG A 147 -0.61 18.97 -8.94
N HIS A 148 -0.15 18.62 -7.74
CA HIS A 148 1.19 18.06 -7.56
C HIS A 148 1.32 16.70 -8.27
N TYR A 149 0.36 15.80 -8.03
CA TYR A 149 0.38 14.48 -8.65
C TYR A 149 0.22 14.56 -10.17
N PHE A 150 -0.63 15.47 -10.64
CA PHE A 150 -0.78 15.75 -12.07
C PHE A 150 0.53 16.18 -12.73
N MET A 151 1.26 17.13 -12.13
CA MET A 151 2.52 17.62 -12.69
C MET A 151 3.60 16.54 -12.73
N GLU A 152 3.68 15.68 -11.70
CA GLU A 152 4.59 14.53 -11.69
C GLU A 152 4.26 13.56 -12.84
N LYS A 153 2.97 13.23 -13.02
CA LYS A 153 2.51 12.37 -14.11
C LYS A 153 2.76 12.97 -15.49
N LEU A 154 2.45 14.24 -15.68
CA LEU A 154 2.69 14.93 -16.95
C LEU A 154 4.18 14.96 -17.30
N SER A 155 5.04 15.24 -16.31
CA SER A 155 6.49 15.21 -16.52
C SER A 155 7.01 13.85 -16.95
N ALA A 156 6.49 12.76 -16.36
CA ALA A 156 6.86 11.41 -16.76
C ALA A 156 6.32 11.07 -18.16
N SER A 157 5.08 11.45 -18.47
CA SER A 157 4.45 11.16 -19.75
C SER A 157 5.13 11.86 -20.93
N LEU A 158 5.61 13.10 -20.75
CA LEU A 158 6.34 13.87 -21.77
C LEU A 158 7.76 13.33 -22.04
N GLN A 159 8.32 12.50 -21.17
CA GLN A 159 9.60 11.81 -21.43
C GLN A 159 9.44 10.55 -22.29
N GLY A 160 8.21 10.06 -22.46
CA GLY A 160 7.91 8.91 -23.32
C GLY A 160 7.78 9.29 -24.80
N GLU A 161 7.63 8.27 -25.64
CA GLU A 161 7.39 8.43 -27.10
C GLU A 161 5.90 8.55 -27.47
N GLN A 162 5.00 8.46 -26.49
CA GLN A 162 3.55 8.53 -26.69
C GLN A 162 3.09 9.98 -26.99
N SER A 163 2.02 10.13 -27.78
CA SER A 163 1.36 11.42 -27.92
C SER A 163 0.73 11.84 -26.59
N VAL A 164 0.79 13.13 -26.29
CA VAL A 164 0.20 13.71 -25.08
C VAL A 164 -0.65 14.91 -25.47
N SER A 165 -1.92 14.89 -25.06
CA SER A 165 -2.87 15.98 -25.24
C SER A 165 -3.39 16.42 -23.86
N LEU A 166 -3.64 17.71 -23.71
CA LEU A 166 -4.01 18.30 -22.44
C LEU A 166 -5.24 19.18 -22.59
N MET A 167 -6.25 18.94 -21.76
CA MET A 167 -7.48 19.71 -21.68
C MET A 167 -7.52 20.47 -20.37
N PHE A 168 -7.48 21.79 -20.44
CA PHE A 168 -7.72 22.67 -19.30
C PHE A 168 -9.21 23.02 -19.26
N ILE A 169 -9.85 22.78 -18.12
CA ILE A 169 -11.30 22.91 -17.94
C ILE A 169 -11.54 23.89 -16.79
N ASP A 170 -12.40 24.88 -17.02
CA ASP A 170 -12.85 25.80 -15.99
C ASP A 170 -14.38 25.92 -16.04
N LEU A 171 -15.03 25.93 -14.87
CA LEU A 171 -16.49 25.95 -14.76
C LEU A 171 -17.07 27.36 -14.92
N ASP A 172 -17.93 27.51 -15.91
CA ASP A 172 -18.66 28.73 -16.15
C ASP A 172 -19.85 28.86 -15.19
N GLY A 173 -19.97 30.01 -14.53
CA GLY A 173 -21.07 30.29 -13.59
C GLY A 173 -20.83 29.78 -12.16
N PHE A 174 -19.72 29.07 -11.90
CA PHE A 174 -19.41 28.52 -10.58
C PHE A 174 -19.35 29.59 -9.46
N LYS A 175 -18.72 30.74 -9.75
CA LYS A 175 -18.69 31.85 -8.79
C LYS A 175 -20.10 32.34 -8.43
N GLN A 176 -21.02 32.39 -9.38
CA GLN A 176 -22.40 32.82 -9.13
C GLN A 176 -23.14 31.86 -8.20
N VAL A 177 -22.87 30.54 -8.31
CA VAL A 177 -23.40 29.54 -7.37
C VAL A 177 -22.88 29.79 -5.96
N ASN A 178 -21.58 30.00 -5.79
CA ASN A 178 -21.00 30.31 -4.48
C ASN A 178 -21.59 31.60 -3.89
N ASP A 179 -21.71 32.64 -4.71
CA ASP A 179 -22.19 33.95 -4.26
C ASP A 179 -23.69 33.94 -3.91
N THR A 180 -24.48 33.07 -4.55
CA THR A 180 -25.94 32.99 -4.37
C THR A 180 -26.37 31.96 -3.33
N TYR A 181 -25.75 30.78 -3.34
CA TYR A 181 -26.15 29.62 -2.55
C TYR A 181 -25.11 29.20 -1.50
N GLY A 182 -23.96 29.87 -1.47
CA GLY A 182 -22.90 29.61 -0.50
C GLY A 182 -21.93 28.51 -0.94
N HIS A 183 -20.82 28.41 -0.20
CA HIS A 183 -19.72 27.49 -0.52
C HIS A 183 -20.08 26.02 -0.38
N GLU A 184 -21.04 25.65 0.47
CA GLU A 184 -21.47 24.25 0.59
C GLU A 184 -22.08 23.74 -0.73
N GLU A 185 -22.92 24.56 -1.38
CA GLU A 185 -23.49 24.23 -2.69
C GLU A 185 -22.42 24.20 -3.78
N GLY A 186 -21.46 25.13 -3.74
CA GLY A 186 -20.28 25.08 -4.61
C GLY A 186 -19.47 23.80 -4.44
N ASP A 187 -19.27 23.34 -3.21
CA ASP A 187 -18.59 22.08 -2.91
C ASP A 187 -19.37 20.87 -3.46
N HIS A 188 -20.71 20.91 -3.44
CA HIS A 188 -21.55 19.90 -4.08
C HIS A 188 -21.36 19.87 -5.60
N VAL A 189 -21.34 21.05 -6.25
CA VAL A 189 -21.05 21.18 -7.69
C VAL A 189 -19.69 20.57 -8.04
N LEU A 190 -18.64 20.92 -7.29
CA LEU A 190 -17.28 20.44 -7.57
C LEU A 190 -17.18 18.91 -7.43
N LYS A 191 -17.88 18.32 -6.44
CA LYS A 191 -17.96 16.87 -6.27
C LYS A 191 -18.70 16.21 -7.43
N GLU A 192 -19.80 16.79 -7.90
CA GLU A 192 -20.56 16.27 -9.03
C GLU A 192 -19.75 16.33 -10.33
N VAL A 193 -19.15 17.48 -10.64
CA VAL A 193 -18.23 17.65 -11.79
C VAL A 193 -17.11 16.62 -11.75
N ALA A 194 -16.48 16.43 -10.58
CA ALA A 194 -15.43 15.43 -10.43
C ALA A 194 -15.93 14.00 -10.67
N ASN A 195 -17.14 13.66 -10.22
CA ASN A 195 -17.74 12.35 -10.46
C ASN A 195 -18.08 12.12 -11.94
N ARG A 196 -18.52 13.15 -12.65
CA ARG A 196 -18.74 13.11 -14.09
C ARG A 196 -17.43 12.94 -14.86
N LEU A 197 -16.39 13.71 -14.54
CA LEU A 197 -15.07 13.57 -15.15
C LEU A 197 -14.43 12.20 -14.88
N LYS A 198 -14.69 11.58 -13.71
CA LYS A 198 -14.20 10.22 -13.41
C LYS A 198 -14.69 9.17 -14.40
N ARG A 199 -15.83 9.37 -15.08
CA ARG A 199 -16.38 8.45 -16.09
C ARG A 199 -15.52 8.36 -17.34
N PHE A 200 -14.74 9.40 -17.63
CA PHE A 200 -13.81 9.44 -18.76
C PHE A 200 -12.45 8.79 -18.43
N ARG A 201 -12.21 8.38 -17.17
CA ARG A 201 -10.94 7.75 -16.80
C ARG A 201 -10.85 6.35 -17.40
N ASN A 202 -9.75 6.11 -18.09
CA ASN A 202 -9.33 4.81 -18.61
C ASN A 202 -7.80 4.72 -18.48
N ASP A 203 -7.19 3.68 -19.03
CA ASP A 203 -5.75 3.44 -18.91
C ASP A 203 -4.89 4.56 -19.53
N VAL A 204 -5.43 5.31 -20.50
CA VAL A 204 -4.75 6.39 -21.21
C VAL A 204 -5.28 7.79 -20.85
N THR A 205 -6.27 7.90 -19.97
CA THR A 205 -6.91 9.16 -19.58
C THR A 205 -6.74 9.47 -18.10
N PHE A 206 -6.06 10.55 -17.80
CA PHE A 206 -5.78 11.00 -16.44
C PHE A 206 -6.50 12.31 -16.12
N VAL A 207 -7.37 12.28 -15.12
CA VAL A 207 -8.18 13.41 -14.67
C VAL A 207 -7.64 13.93 -13.33
N SER A 208 -7.54 15.26 -13.18
CA SER A 208 -7.08 15.92 -11.95
C SER A 208 -7.85 17.22 -11.70
N ARG A 209 -7.85 17.69 -10.44
CA ARG A 209 -8.27 19.05 -10.07
C ARG A 209 -7.05 19.87 -9.69
N LEU A 210 -6.90 21.05 -10.30
CA LEU A 210 -5.77 21.93 -10.03
C LEU A 210 -6.01 22.82 -8.80
N GLY A 211 -7.25 23.25 -8.60
CA GLY A 211 -7.70 24.10 -7.49
C GLY A 211 -8.94 24.87 -7.91
N GLY A 212 -9.71 25.40 -6.94
CA GLY A 212 -10.93 26.15 -7.27
C GLY A 212 -11.89 25.36 -8.17
N ASP A 213 -12.32 25.96 -9.27
CA ASP A 213 -13.14 25.39 -10.34
C ASP A 213 -12.34 24.84 -11.53
N GLU A 214 -11.01 24.75 -11.41
CA GLU A 214 -10.13 24.30 -12.48
C GLU A 214 -9.86 22.78 -12.42
N PHE A 215 -10.19 22.12 -13.52
CA PHE A 215 -9.94 20.71 -13.75
C PHE A 215 -9.03 20.52 -14.96
N ILE A 216 -8.35 19.37 -15.00
CA ILE A 216 -7.45 19.05 -16.08
C ILE A 216 -7.57 17.58 -16.47
N VAL A 217 -7.55 17.33 -17.78
CA VAL A 217 -7.57 15.99 -18.35
C VAL A 217 -6.36 15.84 -19.27
N MET A 218 -5.53 14.85 -18.98
CA MET A 218 -4.42 14.44 -19.84
C MET A 218 -4.82 13.17 -20.57
N LEU A 219 -4.69 13.19 -21.89
CA LEU A 219 -4.89 12.05 -22.76
C LEU A 219 -3.55 11.60 -23.32
N LEU A 220 -3.29 10.29 -23.26
CA LEU A 220 -2.12 9.64 -23.82
C LEU A 220 -2.54 8.85 -25.05
N GLU A 221 -1.65 8.73 -26.03
CA GLU A 221 -1.87 7.89 -27.22
C GLU A 221 -3.11 8.29 -28.05
N THR A 222 -3.58 9.53 -27.88
CA THR A 222 -4.76 10.10 -28.55
C THR A 222 -4.31 11.07 -29.64
N ASP A 223 -4.95 11.01 -30.80
CA ASP A 223 -4.76 12.01 -31.87
C ASP A 223 -5.56 13.30 -31.62
N LYS A 224 -5.51 14.24 -32.57
CA LYS A 224 -6.15 15.55 -32.38
C LYS A 224 -7.67 15.47 -32.49
N GLU A 225 -8.14 14.69 -33.44
CA GLU A 225 -9.55 14.47 -33.73
C GLU A 225 -10.23 13.78 -32.54
N GLU A 226 -9.66 12.68 -32.05
CA GLU A 226 -10.16 11.93 -30.90
C GLU A 226 -10.13 12.78 -29.62
N ALA A 227 -9.06 13.56 -29.39
CA ALA A 227 -9.03 14.48 -28.26
C ALA A 227 -10.14 15.55 -28.35
N THR A 228 -10.43 16.04 -29.55
CA THR A 228 -11.50 17.04 -29.74
C THR A 228 -12.88 16.43 -29.51
N GLU A 229 -13.11 15.19 -29.95
CA GLU A 229 -14.34 14.44 -29.68
C GLU A 229 -14.54 14.21 -28.18
N ILE A 230 -13.50 13.72 -27.47
CA ILE A 230 -13.54 13.52 -26.02
C ILE A 230 -13.83 14.85 -25.29
N ALA A 231 -13.23 15.96 -25.72
CA ALA A 231 -13.51 17.27 -25.13
C ALA A 231 -14.97 17.71 -25.33
N ALA A 232 -15.55 17.44 -26.51
CA ALA A 232 -16.95 17.73 -26.78
C ALA A 232 -17.90 16.85 -25.93
N ASP A 233 -17.54 15.60 -25.70
CA ASP A 233 -18.28 14.69 -24.81
C ASP A 233 -18.22 15.16 -23.36
N ILE A 234 -17.04 15.54 -22.89
CA ILE A 234 -16.84 16.13 -21.57
C ILE A 234 -17.67 17.42 -21.43
N LEU A 235 -17.62 18.32 -22.41
CA LEU A 235 -18.39 19.57 -22.36
C LEU A 235 -19.89 19.31 -22.18
N ARG A 236 -20.45 18.34 -22.93
CA ARG A 236 -21.86 17.96 -22.82
C ARG A 236 -22.18 17.33 -21.46
N GLU A 237 -21.31 16.45 -20.98
CA GLU A 237 -21.50 15.79 -19.68
C GLU A 237 -21.37 16.78 -18.52
N LEU A 238 -20.58 17.84 -18.64
CA LEU A 238 -20.41 18.84 -17.59
C LEU A 238 -21.52 19.88 -17.48
N GLN A 239 -22.45 19.93 -18.43
CA GLN A 239 -23.63 20.79 -18.30
C GLN A 239 -24.55 20.26 -17.20
N LEU A 240 -24.83 21.10 -16.21
CA LEU A 240 -25.73 20.76 -15.11
C LEU A 240 -26.44 21.99 -14.56
N GLU A 241 -27.66 21.78 -14.10
CA GLU A 241 -28.51 22.81 -13.52
C GLU A 241 -28.47 22.71 -11.99
N VAL A 242 -28.21 23.84 -11.33
CA VAL A 242 -28.18 23.96 -9.87
C VAL A 242 -29.07 25.11 -9.46
N ASN A 243 -30.23 24.80 -8.87
CA ASN A 243 -31.18 25.78 -8.35
C ASN A 243 -31.43 26.91 -9.38
N ASP A 244 -31.88 26.54 -10.59
CA ASP A 244 -32.16 27.42 -11.72
C ASP A 244 -30.93 28.14 -12.35
N LEU A 245 -29.71 27.84 -11.90
CA LEU A 245 -28.47 28.29 -12.55
C LEU A 245 -27.88 27.18 -13.42
N LEU A 246 -27.66 27.49 -14.70
CA LEU A 246 -26.95 26.61 -15.61
C LEU A 246 -25.44 26.75 -15.40
N ILE A 247 -24.78 25.65 -15.06
CA ILE A 247 -23.32 25.53 -15.04
C ILE A 247 -22.89 24.85 -16.32
N SER A 248 -21.88 25.41 -16.97
CA SER A 248 -21.19 24.81 -18.12
C SER A 248 -19.68 24.82 -17.89
N ALA A 249 -18.91 24.49 -18.91
CA ALA A 249 -17.45 24.56 -18.84
C ALA A 249 -16.85 25.23 -20.08
N SER A 250 -15.70 25.84 -19.90
CA SER A 250 -14.84 26.31 -20.99
C SER A 250 -13.61 25.40 -21.05
N ILE A 251 -13.36 24.80 -22.21
CA ILE A 251 -12.31 23.78 -22.38
C ILE A 251 -11.27 24.25 -23.39
N GLY A 252 -10.01 24.31 -22.97
CA GLY A 252 -8.85 24.59 -23.81
C GLY A 252 -8.01 23.35 -24.05
N ILE A 253 -7.75 23.00 -25.30
CA ILE A 253 -6.92 21.84 -25.68
C ILE A 253 -5.54 22.31 -26.15
N ALA A 254 -4.49 21.68 -25.64
CA ALA A 254 -3.14 21.78 -26.18
C ALA A 254 -2.55 20.40 -26.48
N PHE A 255 -1.72 20.34 -27.53
CA PHE A 255 -1.07 19.13 -27.98
C PHE A 255 0.43 19.25 -27.75
N ALA A 256 1.02 18.26 -27.08
CA ALA A 256 2.45 18.26 -26.82
C ALA A 256 3.26 18.22 -28.11
N LYS A 257 4.30 19.06 -28.18
CA LYS A 257 5.31 19.06 -29.24
C LYS A 257 6.65 18.59 -28.67
N HIS A 258 7.56 18.20 -29.56
CA HIS A 258 8.91 17.82 -29.14
C HIS A 258 9.60 18.99 -28.41
N GLY A 259 10.14 18.71 -27.23
CA GLY A 259 10.80 19.72 -26.38
C GLY A 259 9.86 20.50 -25.46
N ASP A 260 8.56 20.19 -25.43
CA ASP A 260 7.64 20.80 -24.47
C ASP A 260 7.96 20.39 -23.04
N THR A 261 7.72 21.32 -22.12
CA THR A 261 7.78 21.10 -20.68
C THR A 261 6.35 21.02 -20.13
N PRO A 262 6.14 20.37 -18.96
CA PRO A 262 4.84 20.39 -18.30
C PRO A 262 4.25 21.81 -18.17
N SER A 263 5.10 22.79 -17.85
CA SER A 263 4.69 24.18 -17.70
C SER A 263 4.31 24.86 -19.02
N SER A 264 5.03 24.60 -20.13
CA SER A 264 4.68 25.19 -21.42
C SER A 264 3.37 24.63 -21.95
N LEU A 265 3.18 23.31 -21.87
CA LEU A 265 1.96 22.65 -22.32
C LEU A 265 0.74 23.09 -21.49
N LEU A 266 0.88 23.15 -20.16
CA LEU A 266 -0.18 23.63 -19.28
C LEU A 266 -0.59 25.07 -19.62
N LYS A 267 0.38 25.95 -19.85
CA LYS A 267 0.13 27.34 -20.23
C LYS A 267 -0.58 27.46 -21.58
N SER A 268 -0.23 26.61 -22.55
CA SER A 268 -0.89 26.58 -23.86
C SER A 268 -2.35 26.16 -23.75
N ALA A 269 -2.65 25.15 -22.92
CA ALA A 269 -4.02 24.69 -22.69
C ALA A 269 -4.86 25.76 -21.95
N ASP A 270 -4.29 26.39 -20.92
CA ASP A 270 -4.90 27.52 -20.19
C ASP A 270 -5.20 28.71 -21.12
N THR A 271 -4.24 29.08 -21.98
CA THR A 271 -4.43 30.16 -22.96
C THR A 271 -5.56 29.85 -23.94
N ALA A 272 -5.69 28.58 -24.38
CA ALA A 272 -6.78 28.15 -25.24
C ALA A 272 -8.14 28.23 -24.52
N MET A 273 -8.19 27.81 -23.25
CA MET A 273 -9.39 27.89 -22.41
C MET A 273 -9.81 29.35 -22.19
N TYR A 274 -8.87 30.25 -21.94
CA TYR A 274 -9.16 31.66 -21.77
C TYR A 274 -9.73 32.32 -23.04
N LYS A 275 -9.26 31.90 -24.23
CA LYS A 275 -9.85 32.33 -25.51
C LYS A 275 -11.32 31.88 -25.62
N VAL A 276 -11.63 30.65 -25.20
CA VAL A 276 -13.02 30.14 -25.15
C VAL A 276 -13.89 30.94 -24.19
N LYS A 277 -13.38 31.23 -22.98
CA LYS A 277 -14.11 32.05 -22.01
C LYS A 277 -14.44 33.43 -22.54
N SER A 278 -13.52 34.04 -23.28
CA SER A 278 -13.74 35.37 -23.87
C SER A 278 -14.61 35.35 -25.13
N SER A 279 -14.77 34.20 -25.80
CA SER A 279 -15.58 34.06 -27.02
C SER A 279 -17.03 33.63 -26.79
N GLY A 280 -17.47 33.48 -25.53
CA GLY A 280 -18.88 33.18 -25.22
C GLY A 280 -19.11 32.04 -24.24
N LYS A 281 -18.06 31.37 -23.73
CA LYS A 281 -18.14 30.25 -22.78
C LYS A 281 -18.82 29.01 -23.37
N ASN A 282 -18.93 27.93 -22.59
CA ASN A 282 -19.63 26.70 -22.98
C ASN A 282 -19.18 26.13 -24.34
N ALA A 283 -17.86 26.04 -24.54
CA ALA A 283 -17.28 25.60 -25.80
C ALA A 283 -15.92 24.92 -25.59
N VAL A 284 -15.41 24.35 -26.68
CA VAL A 284 -14.07 23.76 -26.76
C VAL A 284 -13.24 24.60 -27.73
N GLY A 285 -11.99 24.89 -27.37
CA GLY A 285 -11.05 25.63 -28.22
C GLY A 285 -9.67 25.02 -28.21
N GLY A 286 -9.03 24.97 -29.37
CA GLY A 286 -7.64 24.51 -29.51
C GLY A 286 -6.64 25.66 -29.44
N GLY A 287 -5.51 25.44 -28.77
CA GLY A 287 -4.33 26.30 -28.83
C GLY A 287 -3.29 25.72 -29.78
N SER A 288 -3.08 26.35 -30.93
CA SER A 288 -1.79 26.24 -31.64
C SER A 288 -0.82 27.26 -31.03
N HIS A 289 0.43 26.84 -30.81
CA HIS A 289 1.56 27.78 -30.72
C HIS A 289 1.75 28.42 -32.09
N ASP A 290 0.91 29.39 -32.44
CA ASP A 290 1.11 30.34 -33.53
C ASP A 290 0.57 31.71 -33.10
#